data_AF-A0A444J3K2-F1
#
_entry.id   AF-A0A444J3K2-F1
#
_cell.length_a   1.000
_cell.length_b   1.000
_cell.length_c   1.000
_cell.angle_alpha   90.00
_cell.angle_beta   90.00
_cell.angle_gamma   90.00
#
_symmetry.space_group_name_H-M   'P 1'
#
loop_
_entity.id
_entity.type
_entity.pdbx_description
1 polymer ?
#
loop_
_entity_poly.entity_id
_entity_poly.type
_entity_poly.pdbx_seq_one_letter_code
_entity_poly.pdbx_strand_id
1 'polypeptide(L)'
;MLKKHPQLGTKTDVVLPVVGEADDSFLNDVRVGTCSTQDAIKAIESASSGPVQQGSIGAGTGMTSFDFAGGIGTSSRILSVNEGDTFTVGVLVLSNFGKMRNLTVDGGVIGRSLDKEFDQAGRREVSEGSIIVVVATNIPLITSQLNRVAKRAALGLGRTGSYAASTSGEIIIAFSTGNRKPRVHTVRSNFMQLRCISDHAINTLYEAVIEATEEAVINAIFCSHGMNGREQRWCPPIPHQRVVELLSKGKGTNESH
;
A
#
# COMPACT_ATOMS: atom_id res chain seq x y z
N MET A 1 -15.45 -18.73 2.10
CA MET A 1 -16.22 -18.64 0.83
C MET A 1 -17.27 -19.73 0.69
N LEU A 2 -16.93 -21.03 0.76
CA LEU A 2 -17.89 -22.13 0.60
C LEU A 2 -19.11 -22.05 1.55
N LYS A 3 -18.91 -21.60 2.80
CA LYS A 3 -20.01 -21.35 3.75
C LYS A 3 -21.04 -20.33 3.24
N LYS A 4 -20.60 -19.26 2.55
CA LYS A 4 -21.47 -18.20 1.99
C LYS A 4 -22.02 -18.57 0.61
N HIS A 5 -21.30 -19.40 -0.15
CA HIS A 5 -21.64 -19.81 -1.51
C HIS A 5 -21.44 -21.33 -1.69
N PRO A 6 -22.38 -22.17 -1.20
CA PRO A 6 -22.22 -23.63 -1.19
C PRO A 6 -22.24 -24.27 -2.59
N GLN A 7 -22.63 -23.50 -3.62
CA GLN A 7 -22.72 -23.96 -5.01
C GLN A 7 -21.40 -23.85 -5.79
N LEU A 8 -20.35 -23.28 -5.19
CA LEU A 8 -19.03 -23.16 -5.81
C LEU A 8 -18.41 -24.55 -6.03
N GLY A 9 -17.78 -24.76 -7.19
CA GLY A 9 -17.16 -26.03 -7.57
C GLY A 9 -18.13 -27.17 -7.88
N THR A 10 -19.45 -26.90 -7.89
CA THR A 10 -20.49 -27.88 -8.22
C THR A 10 -21.44 -27.36 -9.28
N LYS A 11 -22.29 -26.37 -8.93
CA LYS A 11 -23.25 -25.74 -9.86
C LYS A 11 -22.70 -24.45 -10.49
N THR A 12 -21.66 -23.89 -9.90
CA THR A 12 -20.94 -22.72 -10.40
C THR A 12 -19.45 -23.00 -10.34
N ASP A 13 -18.66 -22.29 -11.14
CA ASP A 13 -17.20 -22.48 -11.20
C ASP A 13 -16.51 -22.22 -9.84
N VAL A 14 -15.21 -22.49 -9.74
CA VAL A 14 -14.38 -22.25 -8.56
C VAL A 14 -14.04 -20.77 -8.35
N VAL A 15 -13.64 -20.40 -7.14
CA VAL A 15 -13.09 -19.06 -6.85
C VAL A 15 -11.57 -19.14 -6.96
N LEU A 16 -10.97 -18.10 -7.50
CA LEU A 16 -9.52 -17.90 -7.52
C LEU A 16 -9.18 -16.85 -6.44
N PRO A 17 -8.70 -17.26 -5.25
CA PRO A 17 -8.33 -16.32 -4.19
C PRO A 17 -7.16 -15.44 -4.64
N VAL A 18 -7.17 -14.18 -4.23
CA VAL A 18 -6.05 -13.25 -4.42
C VAL A 18 -5.41 -13.04 -3.06
N VAL A 19 -4.13 -13.40 -2.94
CA VAL A 19 -3.34 -13.29 -1.72
C VAL A 19 -2.01 -12.64 -2.07
N GLY A 20 -1.63 -11.61 -1.31
CA GLY A 20 -0.30 -10.99 -1.35
C GLY A 20 0.33 -11.07 0.04
N GLU A 21 1.65 -11.02 0.09
CA GLU A 21 2.42 -11.15 1.32
C GLU A 21 3.57 -10.14 1.40
N ALA A 22 4.15 -10.02 2.58
CA ALA A 22 5.44 -9.41 2.79
C ALA A 22 6.20 -10.18 3.87
N ASP A 23 7.52 -10.26 3.75
CA ASP A 23 8.35 -11.04 4.66
C ASP A 23 8.67 -10.27 5.95
N ASP A 24 8.07 -10.67 7.07
CA ASP A 24 8.33 -10.11 8.41
C ASP A 24 9.42 -10.86 9.20
N SER A 25 10.23 -11.71 8.56
CA SER A 25 11.27 -12.53 9.20
C SER A 25 12.33 -11.75 9.99
N PHE A 26 12.41 -10.43 9.81
CA PHE A 26 13.23 -9.58 10.65
C PHE A 26 12.76 -9.58 12.11
N LEU A 27 11.45 -9.42 12.35
CA LEU A 27 10.87 -9.36 13.70
C LEU A 27 10.16 -10.66 14.11
N ASN A 28 9.68 -11.44 13.14
CA ASN A 28 8.88 -12.64 13.35
C ASN A 28 9.67 -13.93 13.05
N ASP A 29 9.30 -15.05 13.68
CA ASP A 29 9.77 -16.36 13.25
C ASP A 29 8.80 -17.01 12.25
N VAL A 30 8.95 -16.64 10.98
CA VAL A 30 8.11 -17.10 9.86
C VAL A 30 8.08 -18.64 9.69
N ARG A 31 9.04 -19.35 10.28
CA ARG A 31 9.13 -20.83 10.23
C ARG A 31 8.12 -21.53 11.13
N VAL A 32 7.60 -20.85 12.14
CA VAL A 32 6.71 -21.43 13.16
C VAL A 32 5.25 -21.42 12.71
N GLY A 33 4.88 -20.57 11.75
CA GLY A 33 3.52 -20.54 11.19
C GLY A 33 2.46 -20.13 12.21
N THR A 34 2.55 -18.91 12.74
CA THR A 34 1.67 -18.40 13.81
C THR A 34 0.27 -17.99 13.32
N CYS A 35 0.11 -17.72 12.02
CA CYS A 35 -1.18 -17.39 11.41
C CYS A 35 -2.02 -18.65 11.13
N SER A 36 -3.28 -18.64 11.55
CA SER A 36 -4.22 -19.74 11.33
C SER A 36 -5.33 -19.40 10.32
N THR A 37 -6.03 -20.43 9.84
CA THR A 37 -7.25 -20.25 9.03
C THR A 37 -8.31 -19.42 9.76
N GLN A 38 -8.39 -19.54 11.09
CA GLN A 38 -9.38 -18.82 11.90
C GLN A 38 -9.07 -17.32 11.93
N ASP A 39 -7.79 -16.93 11.89
CA ASP A 39 -7.39 -15.52 11.81
C ASP A 39 -7.83 -14.90 10.48
N ALA A 40 -7.66 -15.62 9.37
CA ALA A 40 -8.12 -15.18 8.06
C ALA A 40 -9.66 -15.04 8.02
N ILE A 41 -10.40 -15.98 8.59
CA ILE A 41 -11.87 -15.90 8.70
C ILE A 41 -12.28 -14.68 9.53
N LYS A 42 -11.66 -14.49 10.70
CA LYS A 42 -11.95 -13.37 11.59
C LYS A 42 -11.69 -12.04 10.91
N ALA A 43 -10.56 -11.88 10.22
CA ALA A 43 -10.23 -10.66 9.47
C ALA A 43 -11.24 -10.35 8.35
N ILE A 44 -11.70 -11.38 7.62
CA ILE A 44 -12.72 -11.23 6.58
C ILE A 44 -14.08 -10.83 7.18
N GLU A 45 -14.46 -11.42 8.32
CA GLU A 45 -15.74 -11.17 8.97
C GLU A 45 -15.79 -9.83 9.73
N SER A 46 -14.64 -9.32 10.20
CA SER A 46 -14.55 -8.02 10.89
C SER A 46 -14.35 -6.83 9.96
N ALA A 47 -14.15 -7.04 8.66
CA ALA A 47 -13.98 -5.97 7.69
C ALA A 47 -15.20 -5.03 7.67
N SER A 48 -14.96 -3.73 7.80
CA SER A 48 -16.00 -2.71 7.88
C SER A 48 -15.58 -1.42 7.14
N SER A 49 -16.56 -0.60 6.79
CA SER A 49 -16.33 0.75 6.26
C SER A 49 -15.99 1.74 7.38
N GLY A 50 -15.38 2.87 7.02
CA GLY A 50 -15.03 3.94 7.96
C GLY A 50 -13.52 4.10 8.09
N PRO A 51 -13.05 4.74 9.18
CA PRO A 51 -11.62 4.90 9.44
C PRO A 51 -10.89 3.55 9.45
N VAL A 52 -9.74 3.50 8.78
CA VAL A 52 -8.88 2.31 8.73
C VAL A 52 -7.78 2.49 9.77
N GLN A 53 -7.59 1.51 10.65
CA GLN A 53 -6.44 1.48 11.55
C GLN A 53 -5.14 1.31 10.73
N GLN A 54 -4.07 1.96 11.17
CA GLN A 54 -2.79 2.01 10.46
C GLN A 54 -1.63 1.68 11.40
N GLY A 55 -0.45 1.48 10.83
CA GLY A 55 0.77 1.11 11.53
C GLY A 55 0.98 -0.41 11.60
N SER A 56 1.68 -0.86 12.63
CA SER A 56 2.05 -2.26 12.87
C SER A 56 0.86 -3.12 13.34
N ILE A 57 -0.11 -3.32 12.46
CA ILE A 57 -1.36 -4.07 12.70
C ILE A 57 -1.65 -5.09 11.60
N GLY A 58 -2.38 -6.15 11.93
CA GLY A 58 -2.77 -7.18 10.95
C GLY A 58 -1.55 -7.78 10.26
N ALA A 59 -1.57 -7.84 8.92
CA ALA A 59 -0.41 -8.27 8.14
C ALA A 59 0.81 -7.34 8.31
N GLY A 60 0.61 -6.08 8.72
CA GLY A 60 1.67 -5.11 8.96
C GLY A 60 2.43 -5.27 10.27
N THR A 61 2.02 -6.20 11.14
CA THR A 61 2.50 -6.28 12.53
C THR A 61 4.03 -6.35 12.63
N GLY A 62 4.68 -7.26 11.91
CA GLY A 62 6.14 -7.44 11.97
C GLY A 62 6.95 -6.70 10.90
N MET A 63 6.34 -5.73 10.20
CA MET A 63 6.95 -5.13 9.01
C MET A 63 7.94 -4.02 9.36
N THR A 64 8.95 -3.84 8.50
CA THR A 64 10.00 -2.81 8.62
C THR A 64 10.14 -2.04 7.31
N SER A 65 10.02 -0.71 7.37
CA SER A 65 10.11 0.19 6.22
C SER A 65 11.15 1.28 6.44
N PHE A 66 12.10 1.41 5.52
CA PHE A 66 13.22 2.34 5.62
C PHE A 66 13.96 2.24 6.97
N ASP A 67 14.13 1.00 7.44
CA ASP A 67 14.70 0.61 8.74
C ASP A 67 13.92 1.08 9.99
N PHE A 68 12.75 1.73 9.81
CA PHE A 68 11.80 2.03 10.88
C PHE A 68 10.65 1.01 10.91
N ALA A 69 9.91 0.97 12.01
CA ALA A 69 8.68 0.19 12.12
C ALA A 69 7.72 0.59 10.99
N GLY A 70 7.24 -0.41 10.25
CA GLY A 70 6.31 -0.24 9.15
C GLY A 70 4.99 -0.97 9.41
N GLY A 71 4.24 -1.18 8.33
CA GLY A 71 2.99 -1.93 8.40
C GLY A 71 1.93 -1.41 7.44
N ILE A 72 0.70 -1.26 7.92
CA ILE A 72 -0.43 -0.83 7.13
C ILE A 72 -0.46 0.70 7.04
N GLY A 73 -0.58 1.23 5.83
CA GLY A 73 -0.86 2.65 5.61
C GLY A 73 -1.94 2.82 4.56
N THR A 74 -2.67 3.93 4.63
CA THR A 74 -3.69 4.26 3.65
C THR A 74 -3.76 5.76 3.41
N SER A 75 -4.18 6.15 2.22
CA SER A 75 -4.53 7.53 1.87
C SER A 75 -5.53 7.54 0.72
N SER A 76 -6.18 8.68 0.49
CA SER A 76 -7.11 8.86 -0.62
C SER A 76 -7.06 10.27 -1.20
N ARG A 77 -7.55 10.41 -2.43
CA ARG A 77 -7.74 11.67 -3.12
C ARG A 77 -9.14 11.72 -3.72
N ILE A 78 -9.73 12.91 -3.67
CA ILE A 78 -11.00 13.23 -4.32
C ILE A 78 -10.69 13.92 -5.64
N LEU A 79 -11.39 13.54 -6.71
CA LEU A 79 -11.17 14.01 -8.07
C LEU A 79 -12.48 14.53 -8.65
N SER A 80 -12.41 15.67 -9.32
CA SER A 80 -13.50 16.20 -10.14
C SER A 80 -13.14 15.99 -11.61
N VAL A 81 -13.95 15.21 -12.32
CA VAL A 81 -13.70 14.90 -13.76
C VAL A 81 -14.57 15.77 -14.67
N ASN A 82 -15.82 16.02 -14.28
CA ASN A 82 -16.75 16.96 -14.92
C ASN A 82 -17.37 17.87 -13.84
N GLU A 83 -18.05 18.93 -14.25
CA GLU A 83 -18.90 19.71 -13.33
C GLU A 83 -19.93 18.79 -12.65
N GLY A 84 -19.83 18.64 -11.33
CA GLY A 84 -20.75 17.86 -10.49
C GLY A 84 -20.38 16.40 -10.26
N ASP A 85 -19.50 15.80 -11.05
CA ASP A 85 -19.07 14.41 -10.85
C ASP A 85 -17.86 14.32 -9.92
N THR A 86 -18.05 13.76 -8.73
CA THR A 86 -16.99 13.52 -7.75
C THR A 86 -16.60 12.05 -7.70
N PHE A 87 -15.32 11.78 -7.89
CA PHE A 87 -14.72 10.46 -7.81
C PHE A 87 -13.67 10.40 -6.71
N THR A 88 -13.30 9.18 -6.35
CA THR A 88 -12.31 8.91 -5.30
C THR A 88 -11.36 7.85 -5.79
N VAL A 89 -10.08 8.04 -5.45
CA VAL A 89 -9.08 6.97 -5.45
C VAL A 89 -8.57 6.81 -4.02
N GLY A 90 -8.50 5.57 -3.56
CA GLY A 90 -7.90 5.18 -2.29
C GLY A 90 -6.77 4.20 -2.52
N VAL A 91 -5.73 4.29 -1.70
CA VAL A 91 -4.58 3.39 -1.73
C VAL A 91 -4.36 2.83 -0.32
N LEU A 92 -4.23 1.51 -0.22
CA LEU A 92 -3.80 0.82 1.00
C LEU A 92 -2.48 0.09 0.70
N VAL A 93 -1.50 0.22 1.60
CA VAL A 93 -0.20 -0.43 1.49
C VAL A 93 0.06 -1.36 2.66
N LEU A 94 0.73 -2.47 2.40
CA LEU A 94 1.48 -3.26 3.37
C LEU A 94 2.97 -2.95 3.15
N SER A 95 3.50 -1.98 3.89
CA SER A 95 4.84 -1.44 3.67
C SER A 95 5.90 -2.20 4.47
N ASN A 96 6.88 -2.78 3.76
CA ASN A 96 7.99 -3.54 4.35
C ASN A 96 9.28 -3.39 3.54
N PHE A 97 9.62 -2.21 3.00
CA PHE A 97 10.71 -2.06 2.03
C PHE A 97 11.61 -0.85 2.33
N GLY A 98 12.71 -0.72 1.58
CA GLY A 98 13.54 0.48 1.57
C GLY A 98 14.60 0.53 2.67
N LYS A 99 15.57 1.44 2.51
CA LYS A 99 16.69 1.71 3.41
C LYS A 99 16.60 3.12 3.95
N MET A 100 16.95 3.34 5.22
CA MET A 100 16.82 4.63 5.92
C MET A 100 17.35 5.80 5.09
N ARG A 101 18.57 5.68 4.55
CA ARG A 101 19.21 6.73 3.72
C ARG A 101 18.42 7.21 2.51
N ASN A 102 17.52 6.37 1.98
CA ASN A 102 16.73 6.70 0.79
C ASN A 102 15.39 7.35 1.13
N LEU A 103 14.96 7.30 2.39
CA LEU A 103 13.67 7.83 2.81
C LEU A 103 13.51 9.29 2.37
N THR A 104 12.50 9.51 1.55
CA THR A 104 12.12 10.80 1.01
C THR A 104 10.70 11.12 1.46
N VAL A 105 10.50 12.33 1.99
CA VAL A 105 9.21 12.81 2.49
C VAL A 105 9.00 14.21 1.93
N ASP A 106 7.87 14.46 1.27
CA ASP A 106 7.55 15.78 0.69
C ASP A 106 8.68 16.30 -0.24
N GLY A 107 9.25 15.39 -1.04
CA GLY A 107 10.41 15.66 -1.93
C GLY A 107 11.76 15.84 -1.22
N GLY A 108 11.80 15.97 0.10
CA GLY A 108 13.04 16.07 0.88
C GLY A 108 13.65 14.70 1.19
N VAL A 109 14.88 14.45 0.73
CA VAL A 109 15.63 13.22 1.04
C VAL A 109 16.20 13.26 2.47
N ILE A 110 15.30 13.24 3.45
CA ILE A 110 15.63 13.35 4.88
C ILE A 110 16.39 12.13 5.42
N GLY A 111 16.25 10.99 4.74
CA GLY A 111 16.85 9.72 5.12
C GLY A 111 18.36 9.80 5.33
N ARG A 112 19.08 10.60 4.54
CA ARG A 112 20.55 10.75 4.66
C ARG A 112 21.00 11.37 5.97
N SER A 113 20.19 12.27 6.53
CA SER A 113 20.46 12.88 7.84
C SER A 113 20.11 11.90 8.94
N LEU A 114 18.94 11.26 8.84
CA LEU A 114 18.49 10.25 9.81
C LEU A 114 19.47 9.08 9.88
N ASP A 115 19.98 8.59 8.76
CA ASP A 115 20.92 7.46 8.68
C ASP A 115 22.24 7.72 9.42
N LYS A 116 22.66 8.99 9.54
CA LYS A 116 23.86 9.40 10.31
C LYS A 116 23.56 9.60 11.79
N GLU A 117 22.36 10.07 12.11
CA GLU A 117 21.94 10.41 13.47
C GLU A 117 21.44 9.20 14.26
N PHE A 118 20.83 8.24 13.57
CA PHE A 118 20.22 7.03 14.14
C PHE A 118 21.02 5.81 13.68
N ASP A 119 22.17 5.61 14.33
CA ASP A 119 22.87 4.34 14.23
C ASP A 119 22.01 3.26 14.91
N GLN A 120 21.48 2.34 14.10
CA GLN A 120 20.58 1.29 14.57
C GLN A 120 21.33 -0.03 14.55
N ALA A 121 21.55 -0.60 15.73
CA ALA A 121 22.06 -1.95 15.86
C ALA A 121 21.05 -2.95 15.26
N GLY A 122 21.47 -3.68 14.23
CA GLY A 122 20.65 -4.65 13.53
C GLY A 122 19.67 -3.99 12.57
N ARG A 123 20.06 -3.93 11.29
CA ARG A 123 19.16 -3.64 10.16
C ARG A 123 18.98 -4.90 9.33
N ARG A 124 18.07 -4.86 8.36
CA ARG A 124 17.97 -5.96 7.39
C ARG A 124 19.20 -5.92 6.47
N GLU A 125 19.99 -6.99 6.50
CA GLU A 125 21.18 -7.13 5.65
C GLU A 125 20.95 -8.06 4.45
N VAL A 126 20.12 -9.08 4.63
CA VAL A 126 19.93 -10.17 3.64
C VAL A 126 18.74 -9.92 2.72
N SER A 127 17.62 -9.44 3.27
CA SER A 127 16.38 -9.19 2.53
C SER A 127 16.15 -7.69 2.37
N GLU A 128 15.82 -7.27 1.15
CA GLU A 128 15.49 -5.87 0.82
C GLU A 128 13.99 -5.56 1.05
N GLY A 129 13.22 -6.56 1.53
CA GLY A 129 11.84 -6.39 1.94
C GLY A 129 10.81 -6.61 0.85
N SER A 130 9.66 -5.97 0.96
CA SER A 130 8.58 -6.05 -0.03
C SER A 130 7.49 -5.01 0.26
N ILE A 131 6.56 -4.85 -0.69
CA ILE A 131 5.37 -4.04 -0.48
C ILE A 131 4.22 -4.56 -1.35
N ILE A 132 3.03 -4.64 -0.75
CA ILE A 132 1.78 -4.81 -1.48
C ILE A 132 1.06 -3.46 -1.51
N VAL A 133 0.69 -3.01 -2.71
CA VAL A 133 -0.13 -1.81 -2.90
C VAL A 133 -1.47 -2.20 -3.51
N VAL A 134 -2.56 -1.78 -2.85
CA VAL A 134 -3.93 -1.94 -3.35
C VAL A 134 -4.51 -0.58 -3.69
N VAL A 135 -4.80 -0.36 -4.97
CA VAL A 135 -5.44 0.86 -5.48
C VAL A 135 -6.92 0.58 -5.77
N ALA A 136 -7.80 1.35 -5.17
CA ALA A 136 -9.25 1.26 -5.36
C ALA A 136 -9.79 2.58 -5.88
N THR A 137 -10.69 2.55 -6.87
CA THR A 137 -11.37 3.76 -7.35
C THR A 137 -12.81 3.49 -7.76
N ASN A 138 -13.68 4.49 -7.63
CA ASN A 138 -15.04 4.44 -8.19
C ASN A 138 -15.12 4.97 -9.64
N ILE A 139 -14.02 5.47 -10.22
CA ILE A 139 -13.97 5.84 -11.64
C ILE A 139 -14.17 4.59 -12.50
N PRO A 140 -15.11 4.57 -13.45
CA PRO A 140 -15.24 3.45 -14.39
C PRO A 140 -13.96 3.32 -15.23
N LEU A 141 -13.35 2.13 -15.16
CA LEU A 141 -12.13 1.81 -15.89
C LEU A 141 -12.25 0.42 -16.52
N ILE A 142 -11.56 0.23 -17.64
CA ILE A 142 -11.31 -1.08 -18.25
C ILE A 142 -9.94 -1.63 -17.82
N THR A 143 -9.69 -2.92 -18.08
CA THR A 143 -8.48 -3.63 -17.63
C THR A 143 -7.18 -2.95 -18.05
N SER A 144 -7.09 -2.47 -19.30
CA SER A 144 -5.90 -1.76 -19.80
C SER A 144 -5.62 -0.46 -19.04
N GLN A 145 -6.66 0.27 -18.64
CA GLN A 145 -6.52 1.49 -17.83
C GLN A 145 -6.15 1.16 -16.38
N LEU A 146 -6.73 0.11 -15.79
CA LEU A 146 -6.33 -0.36 -14.45
C LEU A 146 -4.85 -0.76 -14.41
N ASN A 147 -4.34 -1.42 -15.45
CA ASN A 147 -2.91 -1.72 -15.56
C ASN A 147 -2.05 -0.45 -15.61
N ARG A 148 -2.51 0.61 -16.30
CA ARG A 148 -1.82 1.92 -16.32
C ARG A 148 -1.87 2.60 -14.96
N VAL A 149 -3.00 2.54 -14.26
CA VAL A 149 -3.18 3.04 -12.88
C VAL A 149 -2.23 2.34 -11.91
N ALA A 150 -2.13 1.00 -11.95
CA ALA A 150 -1.21 0.25 -11.10
C ALA A 150 0.25 0.72 -11.30
N LYS A 151 0.67 0.97 -12.54
CA LYS A 151 2.01 1.52 -12.83
C LYS A 151 2.26 2.90 -12.22
N ARG A 152 1.23 3.70 -11.92
CA ARG A 152 1.40 5.02 -11.29
C ARG A 152 1.67 4.91 -9.80
N ALA A 153 1.12 3.92 -9.13
CA ALA A 153 1.46 3.67 -7.73
C ALA A 153 2.97 3.38 -7.56
N ALA A 154 3.61 2.69 -8.53
CA ALA A 154 5.06 2.48 -8.53
C ALA A 154 5.85 3.81 -8.55
N LEU A 155 5.35 4.84 -9.24
CA LEU A 155 5.98 6.16 -9.22
C LEU A 155 5.83 6.84 -7.85
N GLY A 156 4.71 6.62 -7.14
CA GLY A 156 4.52 7.03 -5.75
C GLY A 156 5.49 6.34 -4.79
N LEU A 157 5.75 5.04 -4.99
CA LEU A 157 6.81 4.33 -4.25
C LEU A 157 8.21 4.93 -4.54
N GLY A 158 8.49 5.26 -5.80
CA GLY A 158 9.74 5.93 -6.16
C GLY A 158 9.92 7.28 -5.45
N ARG A 159 8.84 8.05 -5.28
CA ARG A 159 8.88 9.34 -4.55
C ARG A 159 9.24 9.21 -3.08
N THR A 160 8.99 8.07 -2.44
CA THR A 160 9.40 7.83 -1.05
C THR A 160 10.81 7.28 -0.92
N GLY A 161 11.47 6.95 -2.05
CA GLY A 161 12.83 6.43 -2.09
C GLY A 161 12.94 4.95 -2.41
N SER A 162 11.87 4.31 -2.91
CA SER A 162 12.00 2.97 -3.49
C SER A 162 12.91 2.98 -4.71
N TYR A 163 13.69 1.91 -4.85
CA TYR A 163 14.43 1.57 -6.05
C TYR A 163 14.13 0.14 -6.51
N ALA A 164 13.07 -0.49 -5.98
CA ALA A 164 12.66 -1.87 -6.27
C ALA A 164 13.86 -2.83 -6.30
N ALA A 165 14.53 -2.97 -5.15
CA ALA A 165 15.73 -3.78 -5.03
C ALA A 165 15.50 -5.23 -5.51
N SER A 166 16.57 -5.93 -5.89
CA SER A 166 16.47 -7.25 -6.54
C SER A 166 15.68 -8.30 -5.77
N THR A 167 15.71 -8.27 -4.44
CA THR A 167 14.95 -9.17 -3.56
C THR A 167 13.71 -8.51 -2.96
N SER A 168 13.35 -7.31 -3.45
CA SER A 168 12.17 -6.59 -2.98
C SER A 168 10.94 -6.92 -3.81
N GLY A 169 10.00 -7.65 -3.21
CA GLY A 169 8.73 -7.98 -3.84
C GLY A 169 7.76 -6.80 -3.85
N GLU A 170 7.81 -5.94 -4.87
CA GLU A 170 6.89 -4.81 -4.99
C GLU A 170 5.72 -5.13 -5.94
N ILE A 171 4.55 -5.45 -5.38
CA ILE A 171 3.37 -5.89 -6.15
C ILE A 171 2.23 -4.90 -5.98
N ILE A 172 1.61 -4.53 -7.10
CA ILE A 172 0.54 -3.53 -7.14
C ILE A 172 -0.69 -4.14 -7.79
N ILE A 173 -1.84 -4.01 -7.13
CA ILE A 173 -3.15 -4.43 -7.63
C ILE A 173 -4.05 -3.20 -7.68
N ALA A 174 -4.66 -2.94 -8.84
CA ALA A 174 -5.64 -1.87 -9.00
C ALA A 174 -7.00 -2.44 -9.39
N PHE A 175 -8.08 -1.96 -8.77
CA PHE A 175 -9.44 -2.31 -9.15
C PHE A 175 -10.36 -1.09 -9.17
N SER A 176 -11.44 -1.19 -9.96
CA SER A 176 -12.49 -0.18 -10.05
C SER A 176 -13.81 -0.77 -9.58
N THR A 177 -14.56 0.02 -8.80
CA THR A 177 -15.96 -0.26 -8.44
C THR A 177 -16.95 0.38 -9.41
N GLY A 178 -16.47 1.15 -10.39
CA GLY A 178 -17.29 1.86 -11.39
C GLY A 178 -17.89 0.98 -12.48
N ASN A 179 -17.44 -0.27 -12.60
CA ASN A 179 -18.03 -1.32 -13.43
C ASN A 179 -18.23 -2.59 -12.58
N ARG A 180 -19.43 -3.18 -12.56
CA ARG A 180 -19.68 -4.47 -11.90
C ARG A 180 -19.88 -5.58 -12.93
N LYS A 181 -19.05 -6.62 -12.88
CA LYS A 181 -19.19 -7.83 -13.70
C LYS A 181 -19.85 -8.94 -12.87
N PRO A 182 -21.10 -9.34 -13.16
CA PRO A 182 -21.75 -10.42 -12.44
C PRO A 182 -21.07 -11.76 -12.76
N ARG A 183 -20.93 -12.62 -11.74
CA ARG A 183 -20.33 -13.97 -11.88
C ARG A 183 -21.19 -14.91 -12.72
N VAL A 184 -22.51 -14.77 -12.61
CA VAL A 184 -23.50 -15.54 -13.37
C VAL A 184 -24.22 -14.57 -14.28
N HIS A 185 -24.32 -14.90 -15.57
CA HIS A 185 -25.14 -14.15 -16.51
C HIS A 185 -26.61 -14.34 -16.13
N THR A 186 -27.15 -13.45 -15.30
CA THR A 186 -28.61 -13.33 -15.10
C THR A 186 -29.29 -12.61 -16.27
N VAL A 187 -28.50 -12.17 -17.27
CA VAL A 187 -28.94 -11.30 -18.35
C VAL A 187 -29.17 -12.12 -19.62
N ARG A 188 -30.28 -11.86 -20.31
CA ARG A 188 -30.68 -12.49 -21.59
C ARG A 188 -29.71 -12.26 -22.77
N SER A 189 -28.63 -11.49 -22.58
CA SER A 189 -27.72 -11.05 -23.63
C SER A 189 -26.30 -11.58 -23.39
N ASN A 190 -25.68 -12.06 -24.47
CA ASN A 190 -24.27 -12.44 -24.49
C ASN A 190 -23.32 -11.23 -24.52
N PHE A 191 -23.85 -10.01 -24.61
CA PHE A 191 -23.07 -8.77 -24.68
C PHE A 191 -23.15 -7.98 -23.37
N MET A 192 -22.04 -7.33 -22.99
CA MET A 192 -21.94 -6.46 -21.83
C MET A 192 -21.46 -5.07 -22.25
N GLN A 193 -22.04 -4.02 -21.65
CA GLN A 193 -21.56 -2.66 -21.79
C GLN A 193 -20.72 -2.27 -20.58
N LEU A 194 -19.56 -1.68 -20.82
CA LEU A 194 -18.66 -1.16 -19.79
C LEU A 194 -18.48 0.34 -20.03
N ARG A 195 -18.37 1.12 -18.96
CA ARG A 195 -17.99 2.53 -19.03
C ARG A 195 -16.50 2.67 -18.77
N CYS A 196 -15.88 3.65 -19.41
CA CYS A 196 -14.53 4.06 -19.06
C CYS A 196 -14.40 5.58 -19.13
N ILE A 197 -13.55 6.16 -18.28
CA ILE A 197 -13.08 7.53 -18.46
C ILE A 197 -12.31 7.63 -19.78
N SER A 198 -12.42 8.77 -20.46
CA SER A 198 -11.63 9.01 -21.66
C SER A 198 -10.14 9.08 -21.31
N ASP A 199 -9.29 8.62 -22.22
CA ASP A 199 -7.83 8.69 -22.01
C ASP A 199 -7.31 10.14 -21.96
N HIS A 200 -8.08 11.11 -22.47
CA HIS A 200 -7.76 12.54 -22.33
C HIS A 200 -7.89 13.03 -20.88
N ALA A 201 -8.85 12.50 -20.11
CA ALA A 201 -9.14 12.94 -18.75
C ALA A 201 -8.47 12.07 -17.65
N ILE A 202 -7.76 11.00 -18.02
CA ILE A 202 -7.24 10.02 -17.05
C ILE A 202 -6.00 10.51 -16.27
N ASN A 203 -5.31 11.56 -16.73
CA ASN A 203 -4.06 12.02 -16.11
C ASN A 203 -4.27 12.53 -14.67
N THR A 204 -5.39 13.19 -14.38
CA THR A 204 -5.73 13.62 -13.02
C THR A 204 -5.82 12.44 -12.05
N LEU A 205 -6.34 11.29 -12.51
CA LEU A 205 -6.30 10.06 -11.72
C LEU A 205 -4.86 9.56 -11.50
N TYR A 206 -3.97 9.71 -12.48
CA TYR A 206 -2.59 9.27 -12.35
C TYR A 206 -1.83 10.04 -11.28
N GLU A 207 -1.95 11.36 -11.27
CA GLU A 207 -1.36 12.23 -10.24
C GLU A 207 -1.91 11.85 -8.85
N ALA A 208 -3.23 11.71 -8.74
CA ALA A 208 -3.88 11.33 -7.50
C ALA A 208 -3.45 9.95 -6.96
N VAL A 209 -3.19 8.98 -7.84
CA VAL A 209 -2.67 7.65 -7.44
C VAL A 209 -1.24 7.77 -6.92
N ILE A 210 -0.40 8.59 -7.56
CA ILE A 210 0.99 8.83 -7.14
C ILE A 210 0.98 9.44 -5.73
N GLU A 211 0.22 10.51 -5.54
CA GLU A 211 0.12 11.21 -4.25
C GLU A 211 -0.46 10.32 -3.14
N ALA A 212 -1.55 9.61 -3.42
CA ALA A 212 -2.17 8.72 -2.43
C ALA A 212 -1.24 7.56 -2.07
N THR A 213 -0.44 7.06 -3.01
CA THR A 213 0.54 5.98 -2.73
C THR A 213 1.71 6.51 -1.91
N GLU A 214 2.26 7.68 -2.27
CA GLU A 214 3.31 8.35 -1.53
C GLU A 214 2.88 8.56 -0.06
N GLU A 215 1.72 9.18 0.16
CA GLU A 215 1.21 9.44 1.50
C GLU A 215 0.85 8.15 2.26
N ALA A 216 0.30 7.13 1.60
CA ALA A 216 -0.02 5.86 2.26
C ALA A 216 1.25 5.18 2.82
N VAL A 217 2.38 5.24 2.10
CA VAL A 217 3.67 4.73 2.61
C VAL A 217 4.15 5.56 3.80
N ILE A 218 4.06 6.89 3.73
CA ILE A 218 4.43 7.74 4.86
C ILE A 218 3.55 7.45 6.09
N ASN A 219 2.23 7.32 5.91
CA ASN A 219 1.31 6.97 6.98
C ASN A 219 1.62 5.60 7.60
N ALA A 220 2.04 4.61 6.80
CA ALA A 220 2.44 3.30 7.32
C ALA A 220 3.59 3.40 8.34
N ILE A 221 4.54 4.31 8.12
CA ILE A 221 5.70 4.49 8.99
C ILE A 221 5.35 5.39 10.18
N PHE A 222 4.66 6.51 9.95
CA PHE A 222 4.28 7.48 11.00
C PHE A 222 3.21 6.96 11.96
N CYS A 223 2.36 6.02 11.53
CA CYS A 223 1.40 5.38 12.42
C CYS A 223 1.96 4.15 13.14
N SER A 224 3.20 3.75 12.83
CA SER A 224 3.85 2.60 13.47
C SER A 224 4.63 3.01 14.71
N HIS A 225 4.47 2.20 15.76
CA HIS A 225 5.25 2.34 16.98
C HIS A 225 6.43 1.36 16.90
N GLY A 226 7.51 1.64 17.62
CA GLY A 226 8.63 0.71 17.65
C GLY A 226 8.23 -0.65 18.20
N MET A 227 8.89 -1.70 17.71
CA MET A 227 8.56 -3.08 18.03
C MET A 227 9.79 -3.92 18.34
N ASN A 228 9.69 -4.72 19.41
CA ASN A 228 10.63 -5.78 19.71
C ASN A 228 10.23 -7.05 18.95
N GLY A 229 11.22 -7.76 18.42
CA GLY A 229 11.02 -9.01 17.69
C GLY A 229 11.89 -10.16 18.21
N ARG A 230 11.96 -11.22 17.40
CA ARG A 230 12.84 -12.37 17.62
C ARG A 230 14.29 -11.95 17.85
N GLU A 231 15.05 -12.79 18.52
CA GLU A 231 16.50 -12.59 18.73
C GLU A 231 16.85 -11.23 19.38
N GLN A 232 15.94 -10.69 20.21
CA GLN A 232 16.09 -9.37 20.86
C GLN A 232 16.25 -8.22 19.85
N ARG A 233 15.79 -8.39 18.60
CA ARG A 233 15.83 -7.34 17.59
C ARG A 233 14.84 -6.24 17.94
N TRP A 234 15.23 -5.01 17.61
CA TRP A 234 14.42 -3.82 17.81
C TRP A 234 14.27 -3.07 16.48
N CYS A 235 13.02 -2.71 16.15
CA CYS A 235 12.70 -1.82 15.04
C CYS A 235 12.11 -0.52 15.60
N PRO A 236 12.80 0.62 15.48
CA PRO A 236 12.38 1.88 16.10
C PRO A 236 11.20 2.53 15.36
N PRO A 237 10.39 3.35 16.04
CA PRO A 237 9.46 4.23 15.34
C PRO A 237 10.24 5.33 14.62
N ILE A 238 9.66 5.94 13.59
CA ILE A 238 10.25 7.12 12.97
C ILE A 238 10.25 8.31 13.96
N PRO A 239 11.33 9.10 14.06
CA PRO A 239 11.40 10.22 15.00
C PRO A 239 10.61 11.43 14.47
N HIS A 240 9.30 11.49 14.77
CA HIS A 240 8.35 12.47 14.20
C HIS A 240 8.85 13.92 14.26
N GLN A 241 9.25 14.37 15.45
CA GLN A 241 9.72 15.74 15.65
C GLN A 241 10.95 16.04 14.80
N ARG A 242 11.89 15.09 14.72
CA ARG A 242 13.12 15.27 13.94
C ARG A 242 12.84 15.34 12.44
N VAL A 243 11.88 14.55 11.95
CA VAL A 243 11.44 14.64 10.55
C VAL A 243 10.89 16.03 10.24
N VAL A 244 10.01 16.58 11.10
CA VAL A 244 9.44 17.92 10.92
C VAL A 244 10.54 19.01 10.89
N GLU A 245 11.52 18.91 11.78
CA GLU A 245 12.67 19.83 11.80
C GLU A 245 13.50 19.75 10.51
N LEU A 246 13.76 18.54 9.99
CA LEU A 246 14.52 18.34 8.75
C LEU A 246 13.78 18.92 7.54
N LEU A 247 12.47 18.71 7.46
CA LEU A 247 11.64 19.27 6.38
C LEU A 247 11.58 20.80 6.45
N SER A 248 11.48 21.37 7.65
CA SER A 248 11.45 22.83 7.84
C SER A 248 12.76 23.50 7.43
N LYS A 249 13.91 22.87 7.72
CA LYS A 249 15.23 23.36 7.30
C LYS A 249 15.40 23.37 5.78
N GLY A 250 14.87 22.35 5.09
CA GLY A 250 14.92 22.25 3.63
C GLY A 250 14.03 23.27 2.90
N LYS A 251 12.92 23.69 3.51
CA LYS A 251 12.04 24.73 2.94
C LYS A 251 12.61 26.14 3.06
N GLY A 252 13.51 26.38 4.02
CA GLY A 252 14.17 27.68 4.23
C GLY A 252 15.30 28.01 3.25
N THR A 253 15.72 27.10 2.38
CA THR A 253 16.80 27.31 1.40
C THR A 253 16.32 27.64 -0.02
N ASN A 254 15.02 27.82 -0.24
CA ASN A 254 14.43 28.10 -1.56
C ASN A 254 14.07 29.59 -1.79
N GLU A 255 14.70 30.53 -1.09
CA GLU A 255 14.76 31.95 -1.51
C GLU A 255 16.12 32.28 -2.15
N SER A 256 16.58 31.45 -3.07
CA SER A 256 17.65 31.82 -4.01
C SER A 256 17.84 30.70 -5.01
N HIS A 257 17.21 30.80 -6.19
CA HIS A 257 17.78 30.54 -7.52
C HIS A 257 16.73 30.80 -8.60
#